data_AF-A0A1I0HDZ0-F1
#
_entry.id   AF-A0A1I0HDZ0-F1
#
_cell.length_a   1.000
_cell.length_b   1.000
_cell.length_c   1.000
_cell.angle_alpha   90.00
_cell.angle_beta   90.00
_cell.angle_gamma   90.00
#
_symmetry.space_group_name_H-M   'P 1'
#
loop_
_entity.id
_entity.type
_entity.pdbx_description
1 polymer ?
#
loop_
_entity_poly.entity_id
_entity_poly.type
_entity_poly.pdbx_seq_one_letter_code
_entity_poly.pdbx_strand_id
1 'polypeptide(L)' 'MNTEITIPGETPACECGNALTDGQTRCRKCLARARWARKERARSRRNRRSETRRPPRGPAQAGVVWA' A
#
# COMPACT_ATOMS: atom_id res chain seq x y z
N MET A 1 9.78 -14.88 17.83
CA MET A 1 10.01 -13.58 18.47
C MET A 1 11.51 -13.31 18.34
N ASN A 2 11.91 -12.41 17.45
CA ASN A 2 13.34 -12.12 17.25
C ASN A 2 13.79 -11.16 18.35
N THR A 3 14.58 -11.66 19.28
CA THR A 3 15.30 -10.88 20.29
C THR A 3 16.48 -10.21 19.60
N GLU A 4 16.32 -8.95 19.23
CA GLU A 4 17.43 -8.09 18.79
C GLU A 4 18.31 -7.79 20.01
N ILE A 5 19.44 -8.49 20.11
CA ILE A 5 20.46 -8.26 21.13
C ILE A 5 21.12 -6.92 20.79
N THR A 6 20.77 -5.86 21.53
CA THR A 6 21.41 -4.55 21.37
C THR A 6 22.79 -4.59 22.04
N ILE A 7 23.86 -4.48 21.25
CA ILE A 7 25.23 -4.41 21.77
C ILE A 7 25.45 -3.02 22.36
N PRO A 8 25.86 -2.88 23.63
CA PRO A 8 26.07 -1.58 24.26
C PRO A 8 27.24 -0.84 23.56
N GLY A 9 26.90 0.17 22.76
CA GLY A 9 27.84 0.97 21.96
C GLY A 9 27.47 1.10 20.48
N GLU A 10 26.64 0.20 19.95
CA GLU A 10 26.07 0.35 18.61
C GLU A 10 24.81 1.22 18.68
N THR A 11 24.80 2.35 17.95
CA THR A 11 23.56 3.10 17.74
C THR A 11 22.59 2.19 16.98
N PRO A 12 21.38 1.93 17.49
CA PRO A 12 20.43 1.06 16.81
C PRO A 12 20.17 1.62 15.41
N ALA A 13 20.49 0.82 14.40
CA ALA A 13 20.34 1.19 13.00
C ALA A 13 19.17 0.43 12.40
N CYS A 14 18.36 1.14 11.62
CA CYS A 14 17.31 0.52 10.82
C CYS A 14 17.96 -0.36 9.75
N GLU A 15 17.26 -1.39 9.25
CA GLU A 15 17.69 -2.21 8.09
C GLU A 15 18.19 -1.39 6.88
N CYS A 16 17.75 -0.14 6.73
CA CYS A 16 18.20 0.76 5.67
C CYS A 16 19.47 1.57 6.01
N GLY A 17 20.15 1.26 7.11
CA GLY A 17 21.35 1.96 7.61
C GLY A 17 21.11 3.31 8.27
N ASN A 18 19.86 3.70 8.49
CA ASN A 18 19.53 5.00 9.09
C ASN A 18 19.36 4.85 10.60
N ALA A 19 19.81 5.86 11.37
CA ALA A 19 19.65 5.85 12.82
C ALA A 19 18.16 5.65 13.21
N LEU A 20 17.93 4.73 14.13
CA LEU A 20 16.67 4.61 14.84
C LEU A 20 16.65 5.63 15.98
N THR A 21 15.45 6.05 16.33
CA THR A 21 15.24 6.79 17.58
C THR A 21 14.82 5.78 18.64
N ASP A 22 15.04 6.11 19.91
CA ASP A 22 14.81 5.19 21.01
C ASP A 22 13.40 4.58 20.97
N GLY A 23 13.34 3.25 21.09
CA GLY A 23 12.10 2.49 21.05
C GLY A 23 11.47 2.31 19.66
N GLN A 24 12.08 2.80 18.57
CA GLN A 24 11.60 2.54 17.21
C GLN A 24 12.26 1.29 16.62
N THR A 25 11.45 0.42 16.03
CA THR A 25 11.93 -0.73 15.24
C THR A 25 12.24 -0.38 13.79
N ARG A 26 11.72 0.75 13.30
CA ARG A 26 11.93 1.23 11.92
C ARG A 26 12.09 2.74 11.89
N CYS A 27 13.04 3.22 11.09
CA CYS A 27 13.25 4.65 10.95
C CYS A 27 12.08 5.32 10.21
N ARG A 28 11.96 6.64 10.38
CA ARG A 28 10.94 7.47 9.72
C ARG A 28 10.91 7.31 8.20
N LYS A 29 12.06 7.13 7.56
CA LYS A 29 12.18 6.88 6.10
C LYS A 29 11.51 5.56 5.70
N CYS A 30 11.81 4.48 6.41
CA CYS A 30 11.22 3.16 6.15
C CYS A 30 9.71 3.15 6.45
N LEU A 31 9.27 3.85 7.51
CA LEU A 31 7.86 4.04 7.80
C LEU A 31 7.13 4.79 6.67
N ALA A 32 7.73 5.86 6.14
CA ALA A 32 7.17 6.62 5.02
C ALA A 32 7.07 5.77 3.75
N ARG A 33 8.12 4.99 3.41
CA ARG A 33 8.11 4.06 2.26
C ARG A 33 7.01 3.01 2.40
N ALA A 34 6.87 2.41 3.57
CA ALA A 34 5.82 1.42 3.84
C ALA A 34 4.41 2.03 3.70
N ARG A 35 4.20 3.25 4.20
CA ARG A 35 2.93 3.97 4.08
C ARG A 35 2.60 4.28 2.61
N TRP A 36 3.58 4.73 1.83
CA TRP A 36 3.42 4.97 0.41
C TRP A 36 3.07 3.68 -0.35
N ALA A 37 3.79 2.58 -0.10
CA ALA A 37 3.51 1.29 -0.75
C ALA A 37 2.09 0.77 -0.45
N ARG A 38 1.59 0.96 0.77
CA ARG A 38 0.18 0.63 1.10
C ARG A 38 -0.80 1.50 0.32
N LYS A 39 -0.54 2.80 0.22
CA LYS A 39 -1.38 3.73 -0.55
C LYS A 39 -1.41 3.36 -2.02
N GLU A 40 -0.27 3.00 -2.60
CA GLU A 40 -0.17 2.62 -4.01
C GLU A 40 -0.92 1.31 -4.29
N ARG A 41 -0.77 0.30 -3.42
CA ARG A 41 -1.57 -0.94 -3.50
C ARG A 41 -3.07 -0.67 -3.40
N ALA A 42 -3.50 0.24 -2.51
CA ALA A 42 -4.91 0.61 -2.39
C ALA A 42 -5.43 1.31 -3.66
N ARG A 43 -4.63 2.21 -4.24
CA ARG A 43 -4.93 2.88 -5.52
C ARG A 43 -5.05 1.87 -6.66
N SER A 44 -4.08 0.97 -6.80
CA SER A 44 -4.12 -0.11 -7.81
C SER A 44 -5.38 -0.98 -7.68
N ARG A 45 -5.76 -1.38 -6.45
CA ARG A 45 -7.02 -2.11 -6.20
C ARG A 45 -8.28 -1.31 -6.55
N ARG A 46 -8.25 0.03 -6.45
CA ARG A 46 -9.37 0.88 -6.87
C ARG A 46 -9.47 0.93 -8.39
N ASN A 47 -8.35 1.11 -9.09
CA ASN A 47 -8.30 1.16 -10.55
C ASN A 47 -8.75 -0.17 -11.16
N ARG A 48 -8.25 -1.30 -10.64
CA ARG A 48 -8.71 -2.62 -11.09
C ARG A 48 -10.22 -2.78 -10.89
N ARG A 49 -10.77 -2.30 -9.77
CA ARG A 49 -12.23 -2.34 -9.54
C ARG A 49 -13.03 -1.43 -10.46
N SER A 50 -12.46 -0.33 -10.96
CA SER A 50 -13.12 0.48 -11.99
C SER A 50 -13.05 -0.17 -13.36
N GLU A 51 -11.94 -0.85 -13.69
CA GLU A 51 -11.78 -1.60 -14.95
C GLU A 51 -12.69 -2.83 -14.99
N THR A 52 -12.79 -3.58 -13.89
CA THR A 52 -13.63 -4.79 -13.81
C THR A 52 -15.08 -4.50 -13.46
N ARG A 53 -15.45 -3.24 -13.18
CA ARG A 53 -16.85 -2.87 -13.08
C ARG A 53 -17.47 -3.01 -14.46
N ARG A 54 -18.49 -3.85 -14.55
CA ARG A 54 -19.37 -3.89 -15.72
C ARG A 54 -19.83 -2.45 -15.98
N PRO A 55 -19.62 -1.89 -17.19
CA PRO A 55 -20.13 -0.57 -17.50
C PRO A 55 -21.63 -0.52 -17.17
N PRO A 56 -22.15 0.62 -16.70
CA PRO A 56 -23.58 0.76 -16.48
C PRO A 56 -24.28 0.29 -17.76
N ARG A 57 -25.16 -0.71 -17.61
CA ARG A 57 -25.91 -1.21 -18.77
C ARG A 57 -26.59 0.01 -19.35
N GLY A 58 -26.28 0.36 -20.59
CA GLY A 58 -26.99 1.40 -21.32
C GLY A 58 -28.51 1.13 -21.26
N PRO A 59 -29.35 2.11 -21.58
CA PRO A 59 -30.80 1.91 -21.55
C PRO A 59 -31.12 0.63 -22.32
N ALA A 60 -31.86 -0.28 -21.68
CA ALA A 60 -32.34 -1.48 -22.33
C ALA A 60 -33.12 -1.00 -23.56
N GLN A 61 -32.55 -1.18 -24.75
CA GLN A 61 -33.27 -0.97 -25.99
C GLN A 61 -34.32 -2.09 -26.04
N ALA A 62 -35.46 -1.82 -25.40
CA ALA A 62 -36.68 -2.56 -25.62
C ALA A 62 -36.94 -2.53 -27.12
N GLY A 63 -37.15 -3.72 -27.69
CA GLY A 63 -37.14 -3.96 -29.13
C GLY A 63 -37.93 -2.92 -29.92
N VAL A 64 -37.25 -2.31 -30.89
CA VAL A 64 -37.92 -1.67 -32.01
C VAL A 64 -37.62 -2.54 -33.22
N VAL A 65 -38.56 -3.44 -33.52
CA VAL A 65 -38.67 -4.06 -34.84
C VAL A 65 -39.34 -3.01 -35.72
N TRP A 66 -38.65 -2.55 -36.76
CA TRP A 66 -39.29 -1.78 -37.82
C TRP A 66 -39.87 -2.77 -38.83
N ALA A 67 -41.16 -2.59 -39.12
CA ALA A 67 -41.91 -3.25 -40.19
C ALA A 67 -41.52 -2.68 -41.56
#